data_AF-A0A6I2JMG9-F1
#
_entry.id   AF-A0A6I2JMG9-F1
#
_cell.length_a   1.000
_cell.length_b   1.000
_cell.length_c   1.000
_cell.angle_alpha   90.00
_cell.angle_beta   90.00
_cell.angle_gamma   90.00
#
_symmetry.space_group_name_H-M   'P 1'
#
loop_
_entity.id
_entity.type
_entity.pdbx_description
1 polymer ?
#
loop_
_entity_poly.entity_id
_entity_poly.type
_entity_poly.pdbx_seq_one_letter_code
_entity_poly.pdbx_strand_id
1 'polypeptide(L)'
;MITRRSLLSILITFPAISKATAFNFQLRDKHIDKTVNSVADIKYIDLFDGMIVKTRGFYYPEKESSMLYRVIFGENVKIAHSIKVGREIFIIPIYKDIISFKQLGLKMDGHHDDTLMLRKILANEGQYYFNEGHLIVKNHIELGPNVRVIGSGMATSIIEYRNTKNSWLFINGEKGNPNFIKRSGYSGRGNYFLSDFSINLRGDLAEKSRSAMIFGRSKNVFLHNIHFYNGRNSHRIECNAQEDFTVSNCIFSDTMISQPGSHEEINIDYNSKPGFPAYGNWDNSSCKRVNILSCKFINVQKGVASHSNPEKHHQSIIISDCLFKNTSSNAIQLQAIDNSFIENCTFIDCKKTAIRLINAHGNTIKNIHSDQAVSVKSDRKSTNNHFLK
;
A
#
# COMPACT_ATOMS: atom_id res chain seq x y z
N MET A 1 15.05 -29.77 21.45
CA MET A 1 15.75 -28.52 21.82
C MET A 1 16.08 -27.75 20.55
N ILE A 2 15.22 -26.82 20.15
CA ILE A 2 15.53 -25.86 19.08
C ILE A 2 15.92 -24.57 19.81
N THR A 3 17.20 -24.24 19.74
CA THR A 3 17.81 -23.16 20.52
C THR A 3 17.30 -21.80 20.09
N ARG A 4 17.07 -20.93 21.08
CA ARG A 4 16.57 -19.53 21.11
C ARG A 4 17.20 -18.50 20.12
N ARG A 5 17.85 -18.91 19.03
CA ARG A 5 18.64 -18.03 18.14
C ARG A 5 18.02 -17.69 16.78
N SER A 6 16.78 -18.09 16.48
CA SER A 6 16.20 -17.92 15.13
C SER A 6 15.00 -16.97 15.01
N LEU A 7 14.68 -16.17 16.04
CA LEU A 7 13.56 -15.21 16.00
C LEU A 7 13.97 -13.74 16.22
N LEU A 8 15.26 -13.47 16.33
CA LEU A 8 15.81 -12.11 16.36
C LEU A 8 16.62 -11.92 15.08
N SER A 9 16.33 -10.86 14.32
CA SER A 9 16.97 -10.45 13.04
C SER A 9 16.40 -11.04 11.74
N ILE A 10 15.11 -10.79 11.47
CA ILE A 10 14.73 -10.25 10.15
C ILE A 10 14.47 -8.75 10.34
N LEU A 11 15.51 -8.03 10.80
CA LEU A 11 15.64 -6.65 10.36
C LEU A 11 16.07 -6.79 8.90
N ILE A 12 15.12 -6.68 7.97
CA ILE A 12 15.51 -6.31 6.62
C ILE A 12 16.02 -4.88 6.77
N THR A 13 17.33 -4.74 6.98
CA THR A 13 18.02 -3.46 6.88
C THR A 13 17.93 -3.04 5.43
N PHE A 14 16.83 -2.38 5.08
CA PHE A 14 16.81 -1.53 3.90
C PHE A 14 17.66 -0.31 4.23
N PRO A 15 18.55 0.13 3.31
CA PRO A 15 19.32 1.33 3.54
C PRO A 15 18.35 2.45 3.89
N ALA A 16 18.57 3.11 5.03
CA ALA A 16 17.85 4.30 5.39
C ALA A 16 18.03 5.30 4.24
N ILE A 17 16.98 5.48 3.44
CA ILE A 17 16.92 6.58 2.49
C ILE A 17 16.64 7.80 3.37
N SER A 18 17.72 8.34 3.93
CA SER A 18 17.70 9.56 4.72
C SER A 18 16.95 10.63 3.94
N LYS A 19 16.02 11.33 4.62
CA LYS A 19 15.29 12.54 4.18
C LYS A 19 15.80 13.06 2.84
N ALA A 20 15.00 12.90 1.79
CA ALA A 20 15.37 13.29 0.44
C ALA A 20 15.75 14.76 0.39
N THR A 21 17.04 15.01 0.59
CA THR A 21 17.70 16.14 -0.01
C THR A 21 17.79 15.70 -1.47
N ALA A 22 16.88 16.23 -2.30
CA ALA A 22 16.71 15.89 -3.70
C ALA A 22 17.99 15.31 -4.31
N PHE A 23 17.97 14.01 -4.63
CA PHE A 23 18.98 13.34 -5.44
C PHE A 23 18.86 13.89 -6.87
N ASN A 24 19.21 15.16 -7.04
CA ASN A 24 19.50 15.71 -8.33
C ASN A 24 20.71 14.95 -8.83
N PHE A 25 20.51 14.17 -9.89
CA PHE A 25 21.61 13.82 -10.76
C PHE A 25 22.22 15.14 -11.23
N GLN A 26 23.26 15.60 -10.53
CA GLN A 26 24.01 16.78 -10.93
C GLN A 26 24.89 16.35 -12.10
N LEU A 27 24.31 16.32 -13.30
CA LEU A 27 25.12 16.65 -14.47
C LEU A 27 25.78 18.00 -14.13
N ARG A 28 27.11 18.04 -14.16
CA ARG A 28 27.84 19.29 -13.96
C ARG A 28 27.26 20.34 -14.92
N ASP A 29 27.08 21.58 -14.47
CA ASP A 29 26.37 22.64 -15.22
C ASP A 29 26.88 22.83 -16.66
N LYS A 30 28.12 22.41 -16.95
CA LYS A 30 28.74 22.33 -18.29
C LYS A 30 28.05 21.40 -19.30
N HIS A 31 27.01 20.66 -18.93
CA HIS A 31 26.23 19.78 -19.82
C HIS A 31 24.75 20.19 -19.94
N ILE A 32 24.39 21.40 -19.52
CA ILE A 32 23.03 21.96 -19.64
C ILE A 32 23.03 22.98 -20.78
N ASP A 33 22.26 22.72 -21.82
CA ASP A 33 22.17 23.62 -22.98
C ASP A 33 21.28 24.84 -22.68
N LYS A 34 20.20 24.65 -21.90
CA LYS A 34 19.27 25.73 -21.54
C LYS A 34 18.65 25.52 -20.16
N THR A 35 18.41 26.62 -19.46
CA THR A 35 17.56 26.65 -18.26
C THR A 35 16.31 27.47 -18.52
N VAL A 36 15.13 26.94 -18.16
CA VAL A 36 13.83 27.60 -18.26
C VAL A 36 13.09 27.55 -16.91
N ASN A 37 12.03 28.35 -16.75
CA ASN A 37 11.30 28.44 -15.49
C ASN A 37 10.44 27.20 -15.22
N SER A 38 9.73 26.70 -16.23
CA SER A 38 8.80 25.57 -16.13
C SER A 38 8.89 24.62 -17.32
N VAL A 39 8.23 23.46 -17.23
CA VAL A 39 8.09 22.54 -18.37
C VAL A 39 7.36 23.20 -19.55
N ALA A 40 6.37 24.05 -19.26
CA ALA A 40 5.60 24.75 -20.28
C ALA A 40 6.45 25.73 -21.10
N ASP A 41 7.55 26.24 -20.53
CA ASP A 41 8.43 27.21 -21.18
C ASP A 41 9.36 26.59 -22.23
N ILE A 42 9.51 25.26 -22.21
CA ILE A 42 10.39 24.53 -23.15
C ILE A 42 9.94 24.71 -24.60
N LYS A 43 8.64 24.93 -24.86
CA LYS A 43 8.14 25.15 -26.23
C LYS A 43 8.48 26.53 -26.81
N TYR A 44 9.03 27.45 -26.00
CA TYR A 44 9.35 28.82 -26.40
C TYR A 44 10.85 29.05 -26.63
N ILE A 45 11.65 28.00 -26.60
CA ILE A 45 13.08 28.04 -26.91
C ILE A 45 13.35 27.29 -28.21
N ASP A 46 14.45 27.62 -28.88
CA ASP A 46 14.89 26.85 -30.04
C ASP A 46 15.39 25.48 -29.58
N LEU A 47 14.73 24.43 -30.08
CA LEU A 47 14.99 23.03 -29.69
C LEU A 47 15.78 22.31 -30.78
N PHE A 48 16.70 21.44 -30.37
CA PHE A 48 17.37 20.47 -31.23
C PHE A 48 17.41 19.09 -30.57
N ASP A 49 17.56 18.05 -31.38
CA ASP A 49 17.57 16.67 -30.89
C ASP A 49 18.77 16.41 -29.96
N GLY A 50 18.53 15.74 -28.84
CA GLY A 50 19.54 15.45 -27.82
C GLY A 50 19.81 16.58 -26.82
N MET A 51 19.23 17.77 -27.00
CA MET A 51 19.38 18.93 -26.12
C MET A 51 19.01 18.61 -24.67
N ILE A 52 19.80 19.11 -23.73
CA ILE A 52 19.59 18.98 -22.29
C ILE A 52 19.02 20.29 -21.74
N VAL A 53 17.78 20.23 -21.29
CA VAL A 53 17.06 21.38 -20.71
C VAL A 53 16.86 21.17 -19.22
N LYS A 54 17.21 22.18 -18.42
CA LYS A 54 16.89 22.26 -16.99
C LYS A 54 15.65 23.12 -16.77
N THR A 55 14.67 22.61 -16.05
CA THR A 55 13.56 23.43 -15.54
C THR A 55 13.84 23.87 -14.10
N ARG A 56 13.41 25.08 -13.72
CA ARG A 56 13.44 25.52 -12.32
C ARG A 56 12.30 24.95 -11.49
N GLY A 57 11.26 24.42 -12.13
CA GLY A 57 10.19 23.62 -11.54
C GLY A 57 9.29 23.02 -12.62
N PHE A 58 8.23 22.31 -12.23
CA PHE A 58 7.31 21.68 -13.20
C PHE A 58 6.32 22.70 -13.79
N TYR A 59 5.52 23.34 -12.91
CA TYR A 59 4.51 24.34 -13.30
C TYR A 59 5.01 25.78 -13.15
N TYR A 60 5.75 26.04 -12.08
CA TYR A 60 6.35 27.34 -11.74
C TYR A 60 7.74 27.08 -11.15
N PRO A 61 8.62 28.08 -11.09
CA PRO A 61 9.94 27.92 -10.46
C PRO A 61 9.80 27.45 -9.00
N GLU A 62 10.18 26.21 -8.74
CA GLU A 62 10.12 25.58 -7.43
C GLU A 62 11.22 24.50 -7.38
N LYS A 63 12.19 24.71 -6.50
CA LYS A 63 13.42 23.90 -6.45
C LYS A 63 13.14 22.40 -6.31
N GLU A 64 12.09 22.01 -5.61
CA GLU A 64 11.70 20.61 -5.38
C GLU A 64 11.13 19.91 -6.62
N SER A 65 10.64 20.67 -7.60
CA SER A 65 10.14 20.16 -8.88
C SER A 65 11.09 20.43 -10.05
N SER A 66 12.28 20.98 -9.77
CA SER A 66 13.34 21.19 -10.77
C SER A 66 13.80 19.85 -11.35
N MET A 67 14.02 19.81 -12.66
CA MET A 67 14.36 18.57 -13.35
C MET A 67 15.20 18.81 -14.61
N LEU A 68 15.98 17.82 -14.99
CA LEU A 68 16.69 17.77 -16.27
C LEU A 68 15.89 16.94 -17.26
N TYR A 69 15.80 17.41 -18.49
CA TYR A 69 15.16 16.71 -19.58
C TYR A 69 16.08 16.58 -20.78
N ARG A 70 16.00 15.45 -21.48
CA ARG A 70 16.54 15.29 -22.84
C ARG A 70 15.44 15.54 -23.85
N VAL A 71 15.69 16.41 -24.82
CA VAL A 71 14.82 16.61 -25.98
C VAL A 71 15.04 15.48 -26.97
N ILE A 72 13.97 14.88 -27.46
CA ILE A 72 13.99 13.86 -28.51
C ILE A 72 12.99 14.23 -29.60
N PHE A 73 13.45 14.19 -30.84
CA PHE A 73 12.63 14.36 -32.04
C PHE A 73 12.19 12.99 -32.55
N GLY A 74 10.90 12.84 -32.86
CA GLY A 74 10.37 11.61 -33.43
C GLY A 74 8.87 11.45 -33.29
N GLU A 75 8.34 10.46 -34.00
CA GLU A 75 6.95 10.04 -33.92
C GLU A 75 6.79 8.91 -32.88
N ASN A 76 5.71 8.95 -32.09
CA ASN A 76 5.30 7.84 -31.23
C ASN A 76 6.32 7.37 -30.17
N VAL A 77 7.03 8.29 -29.52
CA VAL A 77 7.94 7.96 -28.40
C VAL A 77 7.18 7.29 -27.25
N LYS A 78 7.55 6.03 -26.92
CA LYS A 78 6.97 5.22 -25.84
C LYS A 78 7.94 5.06 -24.67
N ILE A 79 8.41 6.18 -24.13
CA ILE A 79 9.30 6.19 -22.97
C ILE A 79 8.52 6.68 -21.75
N ALA A 80 8.70 5.99 -20.62
CA ALA A 80 8.02 6.31 -19.37
C ALA A 80 8.23 7.78 -18.99
N HIS A 81 7.14 8.42 -18.56
CA HIS A 81 7.10 9.84 -18.17
C HIS A 81 7.53 10.85 -19.24
N SER A 82 7.68 10.44 -20.51
CA SER A 82 7.90 11.39 -21.60
C SER A 82 6.73 12.38 -21.71
N ILE A 83 7.06 13.63 -22.05
CA ILE A 83 6.11 14.72 -22.20
C ILE A 83 6.21 15.23 -23.64
N LYS A 84 5.09 15.25 -24.34
CA LYS A 84 5.01 15.82 -25.69
C LYS A 84 4.94 17.34 -25.59
N VAL A 85 5.89 18.04 -26.21
CA VAL A 85 5.97 19.52 -26.18
C VAL A 85 5.78 20.17 -27.56
N GLY A 86 5.80 19.37 -28.63
CA GLY A 86 5.52 19.79 -30.01
C GLY A 86 4.90 18.65 -30.81
N ARG A 87 4.74 18.83 -32.14
CA ARG A 87 4.13 17.82 -33.03
C ARG A 87 4.88 16.47 -32.98
N GLU A 88 6.20 16.53 -33.05
CA GLU A 88 7.15 15.41 -33.07
C GLU A 88 8.29 15.63 -32.07
N ILE A 89 8.05 16.44 -31.03
CA ILE A 89 9.07 16.77 -30.04
C ILE A 89 8.60 16.30 -28.67
N PHE A 90 9.45 15.51 -28.03
CA PHE A 90 9.26 14.98 -26.70
C PHE A 90 10.40 15.43 -25.80
N ILE A 91 10.10 15.57 -24.52
CA ILE A 91 11.12 15.69 -23.48
C ILE A 91 11.03 14.47 -22.58
N ILE A 92 12.19 13.97 -22.18
CA ILE A 92 12.32 12.78 -21.36
C ILE A 92 13.06 13.15 -20.09
N PRO A 93 12.46 12.94 -18.90
CA PRO A 93 13.12 13.24 -17.65
C PRO A 93 14.38 12.40 -17.50
N ILE A 94 15.48 13.03 -17.08
CA ILE A 94 16.76 12.39 -16.79
C ILE A 94 16.84 12.20 -15.29
N TYR A 95 16.75 10.95 -14.85
CA TYR A 95 16.88 10.54 -13.46
C TYR A 95 17.59 9.20 -13.40
N LYS A 96 18.13 8.87 -12.22
CA LYS A 96 18.87 7.62 -12.02
C LYS A 96 17.92 6.51 -11.57
N ASP A 97 17.59 6.53 -10.28
CA ASP A 97 16.87 5.42 -9.63
C ASP A 97 15.49 5.83 -9.13
N ILE A 98 15.32 7.08 -8.68
CA ILE A 98 14.09 7.60 -8.05
C ILE A 98 13.72 8.93 -8.71
N ILE A 99 12.43 9.15 -8.91
CA ILE A 99 11.86 10.42 -9.39
C ILE A 99 10.75 10.89 -8.44
N SER A 100 10.67 12.19 -8.18
CA SER A 100 9.70 12.74 -7.24
C SER A 100 8.33 12.96 -7.90
N PHE A 101 7.26 12.88 -7.12
CA PHE A 101 5.91 13.20 -7.61
C PHE A 101 5.77 14.66 -8.09
N LYS A 102 6.41 15.62 -7.41
CA LYS A 102 6.45 17.02 -7.87
C LYS A 102 7.16 17.17 -9.22
N GLN A 103 8.26 16.45 -9.45
CA GLN A 103 8.96 16.43 -10.75
C GLN A 103 8.14 15.79 -11.88
N LEU A 104 7.12 15.00 -11.52
CA LEU A 104 6.17 14.40 -12.45
C LEU A 104 4.87 15.21 -12.59
N GLY A 105 4.80 16.38 -11.95
CA GLY A 105 3.67 17.30 -12.06
C GLY A 105 2.49 16.98 -11.15
N LEU A 106 2.66 16.23 -10.07
CA LEU A 106 1.64 16.26 -8.99
C LEU A 106 1.71 17.59 -8.27
N LYS A 107 0.55 18.18 -8.01
CA LYS A 107 0.45 19.46 -7.31
C LYS A 107 0.57 19.28 -5.80
N MET A 108 -0.14 18.29 -5.25
CA MET A 108 -0.08 17.92 -3.84
C MET A 108 -0.31 19.10 -2.87
N ASP A 109 -1.18 20.04 -3.24
CA ASP A 109 -1.42 21.26 -2.47
C ASP A 109 -2.68 21.18 -1.59
N GLY A 110 -3.30 20.00 -1.49
CA GLY A 110 -4.52 19.80 -0.70
C GLY A 110 -5.79 20.39 -1.33
N HIS A 111 -5.70 20.99 -2.51
CA HIS A 111 -6.80 21.65 -3.21
C HIS A 111 -7.10 21.00 -4.55
N HIS A 112 -6.08 20.79 -5.37
CA HIS A 112 -6.25 20.26 -6.71
C HIS A 112 -6.44 18.75 -6.73
N ASP A 113 -7.28 18.28 -7.65
CA ASP A 113 -7.48 16.85 -7.89
C ASP A 113 -6.30 16.26 -8.68
N ASP A 114 -5.44 15.50 -7.99
CA ASP A 114 -4.24 14.87 -8.55
C ASP A 114 -4.53 13.49 -9.17
N THR A 115 -5.79 13.02 -9.16
CA THR A 115 -6.16 11.65 -9.52
C THR A 115 -5.62 11.19 -10.87
N LEU A 116 -5.81 11.98 -11.93
CA LEU A 116 -5.44 11.56 -13.29
C LEU A 116 -3.93 11.43 -13.45
N MET A 117 -3.18 12.37 -12.88
CA MET A 117 -1.73 12.35 -12.96
C MET A 117 -1.16 11.23 -12.08
N LEU A 118 -1.66 11.05 -10.85
CA LEU A 118 -1.24 9.98 -9.97
C LEU A 118 -1.50 8.60 -10.60
N ARG A 119 -2.66 8.42 -11.26
CA ARG A 119 -2.98 7.19 -12.00
C ARG A 119 -2.01 6.96 -13.15
N LYS A 120 -1.69 8.00 -13.94
CA LYS A 120 -0.71 7.88 -15.03
C LYS A 120 0.67 7.47 -14.51
N ILE A 121 1.09 8.05 -13.38
CA ILE A 121 2.39 7.73 -12.75
C ILE A 121 2.39 6.28 -12.27
N LEU A 122 1.45 5.91 -11.39
CA LEU A 122 1.46 4.62 -10.71
C LEU A 122 0.97 3.44 -11.56
N ALA A 123 0.48 3.68 -12.79
CA ALA A 123 0.27 2.64 -13.78
C ALA A 123 1.59 2.08 -14.35
N ASN A 124 2.70 2.81 -14.22
CA ASN A 124 4.02 2.41 -14.68
C ASN A 124 4.86 1.90 -13.51
N GLU A 125 5.70 0.90 -13.79
CA GLU A 125 6.75 0.50 -12.85
C GLU A 125 7.72 1.65 -12.59
N GLY A 126 8.28 1.69 -11.38
CA GLY A 126 9.20 2.76 -11.02
C GLY A 126 9.36 2.93 -9.51
N GLN A 127 10.33 3.76 -9.14
CA GLN A 127 10.55 4.18 -7.76
C GLN A 127 10.26 5.67 -7.64
N TYR A 128 9.32 6.00 -6.76
CA TYR A 128 8.78 7.33 -6.64
C TYR A 128 9.02 7.88 -5.25
N TYR A 129 9.47 9.13 -5.19
CA TYR A 129 9.52 9.88 -3.95
C TYR A 129 8.24 10.71 -3.79
N PHE A 130 7.48 10.43 -2.75
CA PHE A 130 6.34 11.25 -2.36
C PHE A 130 6.85 12.35 -1.44
N ASN A 131 7.10 13.51 -2.04
CA ASN A 131 7.47 14.76 -1.36
C ASN A 131 6.47 15.13 -0.23
N GLU A 132 6.86 16.07 0.62
CA GLU A 132 5.92 16.73 1.52
C GLU A 132 4.80 17.42 0.72
N GLY A 133 3.57 17.21 1.16
CA GLY A 133 2.36 17.73 0.52
C GLY A 133 1.15 16.80 0.67
N HIS A 134 0.00 17.33 0.24
CA HIS A 134 -1.31 16.70 0.37
C HIS A 134 -1.90 16.39 -1.01
N LEU A 135 -1.90 15.11 -1.39
CA LEU A 135 -2.56 14.62 -2.60
C LEU A 135 -4.06 14.52 -2.39
N ILE A 136 -4.84 15.20 -3.23
CA ILE A 136 -6.29 14.95 -3.29
C ILE A 136 -6.58 13.93 -4.38
N VAL A 137 -7.16 12.81 -3.98
CA VAL A 137 -7.57 11.74 -4.89
C VAL A 137 -9.09 11.60 -4.84
N LYS A 138 -9.74 11.75 -5.99
CA LYS A 138 -11.20 11.66 -6.15
C LYS A 138 -11.65 10.44 -6.91
N ASN A 139 -10.77 9.49 -7.24
CA ASN A 139 -11.17 8.19 -7.82
C ASN A 139 -10.08 7.13 -7.56
N HIS A 140 -10.40 5.86 -7.78
CA HIS A 140 -9.45 4.77 -7.58
C HIS A 140 -8.21 4.90 -8.49
N ILE A 141 -7.10 4.35 -8.01
CA ILE A 141 -5.80 4.28 -8.65
C ILE A 141 -5.47 2.80 -8.86
N GLU A 142 -5.34 2.40 -10.12
CA GLU A 142 -4.88 1.07 -10.47
C GLU A 142 -3.36 1.06 -10.51
N LEU A 143 -2.74 0.20 -9.71
CA LEU A 143 -1.29 0.05 -9.66
C LEU A 143 -0.81 -0.84 -10.81
N GLY A 144 0.26 -0.41 -11.48
CA GLY A 144 1.11 -1.27 -12.30
C GLY A 144 1.96 -2.19 -11.43
N PRO A 145 2.63 -3.22 -11.99
CA PRO A 145 3.59 -4.03 -11.25
C PRO A 145 4.86 -3.23 -10.87
N ASN A 146 5.66 -3.73 -9.94
CA ASN A 146 6.99 -3.18 -9.59
C ASN A 146 6.97 -1.70 -9.16
N VAL A 147 5.95 -1.30 -8.42
CA VAL A 147 5.80 0.08 -7.92
C VAL A 147 6.42 0.22 -6.54
N ARG A 148 7.33 1.19 -6.39
CA ARG A 148 7.87 1.61 -5.10
C ARG A 148 7.54 3.07 -4.82
N VAL A 149 6.99 3.37 -3.67
CA VAL A 149 6.69 4.74 -3.21
C VAL A 149 7.25 4.93 -1.81
N ILE A 150 8.07 5.96 -1.64
CA ILE A 150 8.66 6.33 -0.35
C ILE A 150 8.29 7.78 -0.08
N GLY A 151 7.51 8.01 0.97
CA GLY A 151 7.11 9.35 1.39
C GLY A 151 8.15 10.06 2.22
N SER A 152 7.94 11.36 2.40
CA SER A 152 8.76 12.19 3.28
C SER A 152 8.51 11.92 4.77
N GLY A 153 7.38 11.25 5.09
CA GLY A 153 6.95 10.92 6.44
C GLY A 153 5.42 10.85 6.53
N MET A 154 4.91 10.08 7.50
CA MET A 154 3.46 9.94 7.74
C MET A 154 2.76 11.30 8.00
N ALA A 155 3.43 12.24 8.67
CA ALA A 155 2.83 13.53 8.99
C ALA A 155 2.88 14.56 7.84
N THR A 156 3.72 14.34 6.83
CA THR A 156 4.06 15.33 5.81
C THR A 156 3.63 14.92 4.40
N SER A 157 3.56 13.62 4.12
CA SER A 157 3.10 13.08 2.84
C SER A 157 1.73 12.43 3.03
N ILE A 158 0.66 13.10 2.60
CA ILE A 158 -0.72 12.68 2.88
C ILE A 158 -1.49 12.48 1.58
N ILE A 159 -2.13 11.32 1.43
CA ILE A 159 -3.16 11.08 0.42
C ILE A 159 -4.52 11.23 1.09
N GLU A 160 -5.34 12.14 0.59
CA GLU A 160 -6.71 12.36 1.04
C GLU A 160 -7.70 11.90 -0.02
N TYR A 161 -8.49 10.87 0.30
CA TYR A 161 -9.43 10.26 -0.63
C TYR A 161 -10.81 10.94 -0.60
N ARG A 162 -10.99 12.00 -1.41
CA ARG A 162 -12.21 12.83 -1.49
C ARG A 162 -13.25 12.38 -2.52
N ASN A 163 -13.24 11.12 -2.94
CA ASN A 163 -14.42 10.58 -3.64
C ASN A 163 -15.61 10.53 -2.64
N THR A 164 -16.88 10.57 -3.07
CA THR A 164 -18.04 10.29 -2.17
C THR A 164 -18.74 8.95 -2.48
N LYS A 165 -18.71 8.51 -3.74
CA LYS A 165 -19.49 7.40 -4.31
C LYS A 165 -18.75 6.06 -4.48
N ASN A 166 -17.42 6.08 -4.53
CA ASN A 166 -16.57 4.90 -4.71
C ASN A 166 -15.97 4.44 -3.39
N SER A 167 -15.69 3.14 -3.31
CA SER A 167 -15.21 2.50 -2.08
C SER A 167 -13.71 2.26 -2.03
N TRP A 168 -13.01 2.23 -3.16
CA TRP A 168 -11.63 1.73 -3.23
C TRP A 168 -10.68 2.83 -3.67
N LEU A 169 -9.55 3.00 -2.96
CA LEU A 169 -8.47 3.90 -3.36
C LEU A 169 -7.46 3.18 -4.26
N PHE A 170 -6.64 2.28 -3.74
CA PHE A 170 -5.66 1.53 -4.53
C PHE A 170 -6.16 0.13 -4.88
N ILE A 171 -5.94 -0.28 -6.13
CA ILE A 171 -6.29 -1.61 -6.65
C ILE A 171 -5.10 -2.12 -7.47
N ASN A 172 -4.63 -3.35 -7.26
CA ASN A 172 -3.52 -3.93 -8.05
C ASN A 172 -3.99 -4.71 -9.29
N GLY A 173 -5.13 -4.32 -9.85
CA GLY A 173 -5.70 -4.92 -11.06
C GLY A 173 -6.73 -4.01 -11.72
N GLU A 174 -7.23 -4.45 -12.87
CA GLU A 174 -8.23 -3.71 -13.64
C GLU A 174 -9.62 -3.87 -13.04
N LYS A 175 -10.14 -2.80 -12.42
CA LYS A 175 -11.41 -2.83 -11.69
C LYS A 175 -12.55 -3.32 -12.57
N GLY A 176 -13.23 -4.37 -12.13
CA GLY A 176 -14.38 -4.94 -12.82
C GLY A 176 -14.04 -5.84 -14.01
N ASN A 177 -12.77 -6.08 -14.31
CA ASN A 177 -12.36 -6.98 -15.39
C ASN A 177 -12.19 -8.43 -14.86
N PRO A 178 -13.14 -9.35 -15.12
CA PRO A 178 -13.03 -10.75 -14.67
C PRO A 178 -11.91 -11.52 -15.38
N ASN A 179 -11.45 -11.03 -16.54
CA ASN A 179 -10.43 -11.69 -17.36
C ASN A 179 -9.01 -11.15 -17.13
N PHE A 180 -8.85 -10.23 -16.17
CA PHE A 180 -7.56 -9.61 -15.87
C PHE A 180 -6.50 -10.64 -15.48
N ILE A 181 -6.87 -11.64 -14.66
CA ILE A 181 -5.97 -12.72 -14.23
C ILE A 181 -6.49 -14.05 -14.75
N LYS A 182 -5.69 -14.71 -15.59
CA LYS A 182 -6.04 -16.00 -16.23
C LYS A 182 -5.40 -17.22 -15.57
N ARG A 183 -4.28 -17.05 -14.87
CA ARG A 183 -3.53 -18.15 -14.22
C ARG A 183 -3.95 -18.30 -12.76
N SER A 184 -3.87 -19.53 -12.24
CA SER A 184 -4.14 -19.81 -10.83
C SER A 184 -3.04 -19.27 -9.88
N GLY A 185 -3.30 -19.30 -8.57
CA GLY A 185 -2.38 -18.82 -7.54
C GLY A 185 -2.16 -17.30 -7.54
N TYR A 186 -0.90 -16.89 -7.39
CA TYR A 186 -0.47 -15.52 -7.08
C TYR A 186 0.09 -14.80 -8.32
N SER A 187 -0.74 -14.67 -9.36
CA SER A 187 -0.35 -14.16 -10.69
C SER A 187 -0.83 -12.74 -11.00
N GLY A 188 -1.44 -12.05 -10.03
CA GLY A 188 -1.79 -10.63 -10.10
C GLY A 188 -0.56 -9.73 -9.99
N ARG A 189 -0.73 -8.44 -10.27
CA ARG A 189 0.38 -7.46 -10.20
C ARG A 189 0.86 -7.33 -8.75
N GLY A 190 2.16 -7.40 -8.54
CA GLY A 190 2.81 -7.34 -7.22
C GLY A 190 4.19 -6.69 -7.29
N ASN A 191 5.07 -7.07 -6.37
CA ASN A 191 6.37 -6.44 -6.13
C ASN A 191 6.24 -4.98 -5.70
N TYR A 192 5.50 -4.75 -4.62
CA TYR A 192 5.25 -3.41 -4.09
C TYR A 192 6.08 -3.10 -2.86
N PHE A 193 6.59 -1.87 -2.81
CA PHE A 193 7.17 -1.30 -1.60
C PHE A 193 6.55 0.08 -1.39
N LEU A 194 5.66 0.21 -0.41
CA LEU A 194 5.00 1.48 -0.10
C LEU A 194 5.35 1.86 1.32
N SER A 195 5.94 3.04 1.52
CA SER A 195 6.32 3.47 2.86
C SER A 195 6.26 4.96 3.12
N ASP A 196 6.19 5.32 4.40
CA ASP A 196 6.45 6.66 4.92
C ASP A 196 5.45 7.75 4.48
N PHE A 197 4.16 7.42 4.42
CA PHE A 197 3.09 8.39 4.12
C PHE A 197 1.80 8.02 4.85
N SER A 198 0.79 8.88 4.76
CA SER A 198 -0.54 8.63 5.32
C SER A 198 -1.64 8.60 4.28
N ILE A 199 -2.69 7.83 4.57
CA ILE A 199 -3.93 7.76 3.80
C ILE A 199 -5.09 8.16 4.72
N ASN A 200 -5.63 9.34 4.46
CA ASN A 200 -6.90 9.80 5.03
C ASN A 200 -8.04 9.37 4.11
N LEU A 201 -8.89 8.45 4.55
CA LEU A 201 -9.98 7.93 3.72
C LEU A 201 -11.23 8.79 3.70
N ARG A 202 -11.30 9.85 4.52
CA ARG A 202 -12.44 10.77 4.62
C ARG A 202 -13.79 10.04 4.70
N GLY A 203 -13.88 9.08 5.62
CA GLY A 203 -15.10 8.32 5.89
C GLY A 203 -16.31 9.20 6.23
N ASP A 204 -16.07 10.39 6.75
CA ASP A 204 -17.09 11.42 6.99
C ASP A 204 -17.79 11.87 5.71
N LEU A 205 -17.06 11.93 4.59
CA LEU A 205 -17.60 12.33 3.28
C LEU A 205 -18.20 11.16 2.49
N ALA A 206 -18.02 9.93 2.94
CA ALA A 206 -18.30 8.75 2.14
C ALA A 206 -19.78 8.32 2.25
N GLU A 207 -20.46 8.19 1.10
CA GLU A 207 -21.79 7.57 0.99
C GLU A 207 -21.72 6.04 1.09
N LYS A 208 -20.54 5.46 0.81
CA LYS A 208 -20.27 4.02 0.83
C LYS A 208 -19.09 3.68 1.75
N SER A 209 -18.85 2.37 1.90
CA SER A 209 -17.66 1.80 2.53
C SER A 209 -16.35 2.34 1.93
N ARG A 210 -15.25 2.34 2.70
CA ARG A 210 -13.93 2.85 2.31
C ARG A 210 -12.78 1.89 2.62
N SER A 211 -12.12 1.46 1.56
CA SER A 211 -10.90 0.67 1.57
C SER A 211 -9.74 1.43 0.97
N ALA A 212 -8.57 1.33 1.59
CA ALA A 212 -7.36 1.95 1.09
C ALA A 212 -6.69 1.09 0.03
N MET A 213 -6.57 -0.22 0.26
CA MET A 213 -5.81 -1.12 -0.60
C MET A 213 -6.60 -2.39 -0.87
N ILE A 214 -6.92 -2.63 -2.14
CA ILE A 214 -7.62 -3.82 -2.60
C ILE A 214 -6.62 -4.70 -3.35
N PHE A 215 -6.00 -5.62 -2.62
CA PHE A 215 -4.89 -6.43 -3.11
C PHE A 215 -5.26 -7.91 -3.27
N GLY A 216 -5.39 -8.32 -4.53
CA GLY A 216 -5.70 -9.70 -4.91
C GLY A 216 -4.56 -10.37 -5.66
N ARG A 217 -4.26 -11.61 -5.28
CA ARG A 217 -3.44 -12.55 -6.05
C ARG A 217 -2.00 -12.11 -6.30
N SER A 218 -1.39 -11.32 -5.42
CA SER A 218 -0.04 -10.78 -5.65
C SER A 218 1.04 -11.48 -4.84
N LYS A 219 2.30 -11.23 -5.24
CA LYS A 219 3.51 -11.61 -4.50
C LYS A 219 4.34 -10.40 -4.09
N ASN A 220 5.11 -10.55 -3.02
CA ASN A 220 6.14 -9.60 -2.59
C ASN A 220 5.58 -8.18 -2.38
N VAL A 221 4.68 -8.03 -1.41
CA VAL A 221 4.10 -6.73 -1.06
C VAL A 221 4.58 -6.31 0.31
N PHE A 222 5.19 -5.12 0.37
CA PHE A 222 5.70 -4.54 1.60
C PHE A 222 5.08 -3.17 1.84
N LEU A 223 4.37 -3.05 2.96
CA LEU A 223 3.75 -1.82 3.46
C LEU A 223 4.42 -1.46 4.78
N HIS A 224 5.00 -0.26 4.86
CA HIS A 224 5.79 0.11 6.03
C HIS A 224 5.58 1.56 6.47
N ASN A 225 5.38 1.78 7.77
CA ASN A 225 5.29 3.14 8.30
C ASN A 225 4.21 3.97 7.57
N ILE A 226 3.01 3.39 7.42
CA ILE A 226 1.83 4.02 6.80
C ILE A 226 0.73 4.23 7.83
N HIS A 227 0.10 5.41 7.84
CA HIS A 227 -1.07 5.69 8.68
C HIS A 227 -2.33 5.62 7.83
N PHE A 228 -3.19 4.65 8.11
CA PHE A 228 -4.54 4.57 7.55
C PHE A 228 -5.52 5.11 8.58
N TYR A 229 -6.26 6.16 8.24
CA TYR A 229 -7.19 6.76 9.19
C TYR A 229 -8.48 7.29 8.55
N ASN A 230 -9.48 7.48 9.40
CA ASN A 230 -10.83 7.94 9.02
C ASN A 230 -11.49 7.02 7.97
N GLY A 231 -11.37 5.70 8.14
CA GLY A 231 -12.07 4.71 7.31
C GLY A 231 -13.57 4.66 7.59
N ARG A 232 -14.34 3.95 6.73
CA ARG A 232 -15.79 3.72 6.94
C ARG A 232 -16.22 2.32 6.50
N ASN A 233 -16.92 1.58 7.36
CA ASN A 233 -17.67 0.34 7.02
C ASN A 233 -16.98 -0.61 6.01
N SER A 234 -15.68 -0.87 6.13
CA SER A 234 -14.94 -1.71 5.16
C SER A 234 -13.63 -2.23 5.71
N HIS A 235 -12.94 -3.03 4.88
CA HIS A 235 -11.57 -3.42 5.07
C HIS A 235 -10.61 -2.32 4.62
N ARG A 236 -9.63 -1.96 5.46
CA ARG A 236 -8.62 -0.96 5.08
C ARG A 236 -7.65 -1.56 4.05
N ILE A 237 -7.25 -2.81 4.30
CA ILE A 237 -6.49 -3.66 3.39
C ILE A 237 -7.28 -4.95 3.16
N GLU A 238 -7.66 -5.18 1.90
CA GLU A 238 -8.17 -6.46 1.42
C GLU A 238 -6.97 -7.27 0.92
N CYS A 239 -6.57 -8.29 1.67
CA CYS A 239 -5.38 -9.12 1.44
C CYS A 239 -5.82 -10.51 0.98
N ASN A 240 -6.11 -10.66 -0.32
CA ASN A 240 -6.72 -11.88 -0.84
C ASN A 240 -5.74 -12.66 -1.69
N ALA A 241 -5.54 -13.93 -1.36
CA ALA A 241 -4.58 -14.82 -2.00
C ALA A 241 -3.20 -14.16 -2.20
N GLN A 242 -2.56 -13.76 -1.11
CA GLN A 242 -1.24 -13.12 -1.13
C GLN A 242 -0.13 -14.13 -0.79
N GLU A 243 1.05 -13.97 -1.39
CA GLU A 243 2.27 -14.69 -1.02
C GLU A 243 3.39 -13.68 -0.72
N ASP A 244 4.03 -13.78 0.43
CA ASP A 244 5.05 -12.80 0.88
C ASP A 244 4.48 -11.38 1.01
N PHE A 245 3.54 -11.23 1.95
CA PHE A 245 2.86 -9.97 2.24
C PHE A 245 3.24 -9.48 3.62
N THR A 246 3.80 -8.28 3.72
CA THR A 246 4.23 -7.70 5.01
C THR A 246 3.63 -6.33 5.21
N VAL A 247 2.98 -6.15 6.36
CA VAL A 247 2.55 -4.85 6.89
C VAL A 247 3.33 -4.62 8.17
N SER A 248 4.16 -3.59 8.21
CA SER A 248 5.06 -3.35 9.34
C SER A 248 5.04 -1.91 9.81
N ASN A 249 5.03 -1.70 11.12
CA ASN A 249 5.06 -0.36 11.73
C ASN A 249 3.93 0.56 11.19
N CYS A 250 2.78 0.00 10.81
CA CYS A 250 1.64 0.78 10.30
C CYS A 250 0.66 1.11 11.42
N ILE A 251 -0.08 2.19 11.25
CA ILE A 251 -1.13 2.63 12.17
C ILE A 251 -2.46 2.57 11.44
N PHE A 252 -3.46 1.95 12.05
CA PHE A 252 -4.85 1.93 11.61
C PHE A 252 -5.68 2.59 12.70
N SER A 253 -6.31 3.72 12.40
CA SER A 253 -7.09 4.43 13.42
C SER A 253 -8.41 5.03 12.94
N ASP A 254 -9.32 5.17 13.90
CA ASP A 254 -10.52 6.01 13.78
C ASP A 254 -11.45 5.58 12.65
N THR A 255 -11.82 4.31 12.67
CA THR A 255 -12.76 3.74 11.72
C THR A 255 -14.19 4.04 12.12
N MET A 256 -14.92 4.68 11.21
CA MET A 256 -16.35 4.97 11.36
C MET A 256 -17.18 3.73 11.03
N ILE A 257 -17.85 3.18 12.04
CA ILE A 257 -18.77 2.04 11.89
C ILE A 257 -20.18 2.54 12.07
N SER A 258 -20.97 2.49 11.00
CA SER A 258 -22.39 2.88 10.97
C SER A 258 -23.29 1.78 10.43
N GLN A 259 -22.74 0.63 10.03
CA GLN A 259 -23.46 -0.49 9.45
C GLN A 259 -23.14 -1.80 10.18
N PRO A 260 -24.12 -2.71 10.34
CA PRO A 260 -23.84 -4.05 10.83
C PRO A 260 -22.91 -4.79 9.86
N GLY A 261 -22.19 -5.78 10.38
CA GLY A 261 -21.23 -6.56 9.58
C GLY A 261 -19.86 -6.65 10.23
N SER A 262 -18.94 -7.28 9.49
CA SER A 262 -17.54 -7.45 9.85
C SER A 262 -16.69 -6.47 9.04
N HIS A 263 -15.94 -5.62 9.74
CA HIS A 263 -15.17 -4.53 9.16
C HIS A 263 -13.76 -4.54 9.73
N GLU A 264 -12.89 -5.34 9.14
CA GLU A 264 -11.55 -5.60 9.67
C GLU A 264 -10.51 -4.72 9.00
N GLU A 265 -9.59 -4.13 9.77
CA GLU A 265 -8.57 -3.27 9.16
C GLU A 265 -7.74 -4.01 8.11
N ILE A 266 -7.36 -5.25 8.41
CA ILE A 266 -6.69 -6.17 7.48
C ILE A 266 -7.52 -7.45 7.37
N ASN A 267 -8.07 -7.70 6.19
CA ASN A 267 -8.79 -8.93 5.87
C ASN A 267 -7.88 -9.89 5.10
N ILE A 268 -7.46 -10.99 5.73
CA ILE A 268 -6.63 -12.04 5.12
C ILE A 268 -7.58 -13.10 4.58
N ASP A 269 -7.89 -13.09 3.29
CA ASP A 269 -8.93 -13.96 2.76
C ASP A 269 -8.51 -14.64 1.45
N TYR A 270 -9.40 -15.46 0.91
CA TYR A 270 -9.21 -16.25 -0.28
C TYR A 270 -9.59 -15.43 -1.51
N ASN A 271 -9.06 -15.88 -2.64
CA ASN A 271 -9.53 -15.39 -3.93
C ASN A 271 -10.89 -16.02 -4.28
N SER A 272 -11.98 -15.46 -3.72
CA SER A 272 -13.36 -15.86 -3.96
C SER A 272 -14.19 -14.70 -4.52
N LYS A 273 -15.23 -14.99 -5.30
CA LYS A 273 -16.08 -13.94 -5.89
C LYS A 273 -16.83 -13.10 -4.84
N PRO A 274 -17.38 -13.70 -3.76
CA PRO A 274 -18.05 -12.92 -2.72
C PRO A 274 -17.09 -12.08 -1.87
N GLY A 275 -15.90 -12.61 -1.55
CA GLY A 275 -14.91 -11.90 -0.73
C GLY A 275 -14.08 -10.88 -1.51
N PHE A 276 -13.73 -11.17 -2.76
CA PHE A 276 -12.92 -10.30 -3.62
C PHE A 276 -13.62 -10.02 -4.97
N PRO A 277 -14.63 -9.14 -5.03
CA PRO A 277 -15.35 -8.86 -6.27
C PRO A 277 -14.61 -7.92 -7.23
N ALA A 278 -13.39 -7.48 -6.87
CA ALA A 278 -12.74 -6.35 -7.55
C ALA A 278 -12.33 -6.65 -9.00
N TYR A 279 -11.80 -7.84 -9.29
CA TYR A 279 -11.39 -8.28 -10.63
C TYR A 279 -10.96 -9.77 -10.64
N GLY A 280 -10.71 -10.30 -11.84
CA GLY A 280 -10.02 -11.58 -12.06
C GLY A 280 -10.90 -12.84 -11.94
N ASN A 281 -10.26 -14.00 -12.15
CA ASN A 281 -10.85 -15.31 -11.93
C ASN A 281 -10.66 -15.76 -10.47
N TRP A 282 -11.62 -16.48 -9.90
CA TRP A 282 -11.67 -16.90 -8.50
C TRP A 282 -11.37 -18.39 -8.36
N ASP A 283 -10.21 -18.72 -7.79
CA ASP A 283 -9.69 -20.10 -7.68
C ASP A 283 -9.53 -20.58 -6.23
N ASN A 284 -10.05 -19.80 -5.28
CA ASN A 284 -9.98 -20.05 -3.84
C ASN A 284 -8.55 -20.24 -3.32
N SER A 285 -7.55 -19.65 -3.99
CA SER A 285 -6.17 -19.63 -3.48
C SER A 285 -6.13 -18.95 -2.10
N SER A 286 -5.36 -19.53 -1.18
CA SER A 286 -5.17 -19.02 0.18
C SER A 286 -3.93 -18.12 0.28
N CYS A 287 -3.91 -17.24 1.29
CA CYS A 287 -2.70 -16.50 1.66
C CYS A 287 -1.60 -17.40 2.27
N LYS A 288 -0.33 -17.05 2.00
CA LYS A 288 0.87 -17.71 2.53
C LYS A 288 1.91 -16.67 2.92
N ARG A 289 2.58 -16.87 4.06
CA ARG A 289 3.69 -15.99 4.53
C ARG A 289 3.23 -14.52 4.61
N VAL A 290 2.25 -14.29 5.46
CA VAL A 290 1.71 -12.95 5.74
C VAL A 290 2.22 -12.49 7.09
N ASN A 291 2.89 -11.34 7.14
CA ASN A 291 3.50 -10.80 8.35
C ASN A 291 2.84 -9.45 8.70
N ILE A 292 2.23 -9.36 9.88
CA ILE A 292 1.68 -8.14 10.45
C ILE A 292 2.52 -7.81 11.69
N LEU A 293 3.42 -6.84 11.58
CA LEU A 293 4.52 -6.64 12.53
C LEU A 293 4.50 -5.23 13.10
N SER A 294 4.55 -5.08 14.42
CA SER A 294 4.67 -3.77 15.08
C SER A 294 3.57 -2.76 14.69
N CYS A 295 2.39 -3.25 14.31
CA CYS A 295 1.27 -2.42 13.88
C CYS A 295 0.42 -1.96 15.06
N LYS A 296 -0.26 -0.83 14.90
CA LYS A 296 -1.21 -0.30 15.90
C LYS A 296 -2.61 -0.23 15.31
N PHE A 297 -3.59 -0.76 16.01
CA PHE A 297 -5.00 -0.75 15.65
C PHE A 297 -5.78 -0.04 16.76
N ILE A 298 -6.28 1.18 16.50
CA ILE A 298 -6.82 2.07 17.55
C ILE A 298 -8.20 2.58 17.14
N ASN A 299 -9.22 2.39 17.98
CA ASN A 299 -10.60 2.82 17.67
C ASN A 299 -11.14 2.16 16.38
N VAL A 300 -11.00 0.84 16.28
CA VAL A 300 -11.41 0.05 15.11
C VAL A 300 -12.43 -1.04 15.49
N GLN A 301 -13.04 -1.71 14.51
CA GLN A 301 -13.93 -2.83 14.85
C GLN A 301 -13.14 -4.10 15.18
N LYS A 302 -12.30 -4.55 14.24
CA LYS A 302 -11.36 -5.66 14.37
C LYS A 302 -10.05 -5.25 13.69
N GLY A 303 -8.91 -5.63 14.24
CA GLY A 303 -7.62 -5.29 13.63
C GLY A 303 -7.30 -6.22 12.47
N VAL A 304 -7.18 -7.53 12.74
CA VAL A 304 -6.83 -8.53 11.71
C VAL A 304 -7.84 -9.66 11.72
N ALA A 305 -8.39 -10.02 10.56
CA ALA A 305 -9.30 -11.16 10.49
C ALA A 305 -9.34 -11.87 9.14
N SER A 306 -10.08 -12.98 9.13
CA SER A 306 -10.62 -13.64 7.95
C SER A 306 -12.05 -14.10 8.25
N HIS A 307 -12.91 -14.15 7.22
CA HIS A 307 -14.32 -14.49 7.42
C HIS A 307 -14.83 -15.65 6.56
N SER A 308 -14.03 -16.12 5.60
CA SER A 308 -14.32 -17.31 4.81
C SER A 308 -13.77 -18.59 5.45
N ASN A 309 -14.45 -19.72 5.28
CA ASN A 309 -14.01 -21.04 5.76
C ASN A 309 -13.98 -22.10 4.63
N PRO A 310 -13.05 -21.98 3.66
CA PRO A 310 -12.88 -22.98 2.60
C PRO A 310 -11.97 -24.13 3.03
N GLU A 311 -11.88 -25.16 2.18
CA GLU A 311 -11.04 -26.35 2.41
C GLU A 311 -9.54 -26.04 2.49
N LYS A 312 -9.07 -24.99 1.83
CA LYS A 312 -7.65 -24.59 1.83
C LYS A 312 -7.39 -23.69 3.01
N HIS A 313 -6.35 -23.95 3.79
CA HIS A 313 -5.98 -23.10 4.92
C HIS A 313 -4.96 -22.03 4.50
N HIS A 314 -5.03 -20.86 5.13
CA HIS A 314 -3.95 -19.89 5.14
C HIS A 314 -2.75 -20.47 5.91
N GLN A 315 -1.52 -20.18 5.45
CA GLN A 315 -0.32 -20.78 6.02
C GLN A 315 0.69 -19.72 6.43
N SER A 316 1.33 -19.93 7.60
CA SER A 316 2.43 -19.08 8.08
C SER A 316 2.02 -17.62 8.17
N ILE A 317 0.94 -17.36 8.90
CA ILE A 317 0.52 -16.01 9.27
C ILE A 317 1.25 -15.62 10.56
N ILE A 318 1.95 -14.50 10.55
CA ILE A 318 2.67 -13.98 11.71
C ILE A 318 2.04 -12.65 12.10
N ILE A 319 1.56 -12.54 13.34
CA ILE A 319 1.12 -11.29 13.94
C ILE A 319 1.96 -11.07 15.18
N SER A 320 2.89 -10.10 15.13
CA SER A 320 3.86 -9.90 16.20
C SER A 320 3.97 -8.44 16.62
N ASP A 321 4.20 -8.23 17.92
CA ASP A 321 4.54 -6.92 18.52
C ASP A 321 3.48 -5.83 18.23
N CYS A 322 2.22 -6.24 18.03
CA CYS A 322 1.13 -5.34 17.67
C CYS A 322 0.37 -4.83 18.90
N LEU A 323 -0.17 -3.62 18.77
CA LEU A 323 -1.08 -3.03 19.74
C LEU A 323 -2.51 -3.00 19.18
N PHE A 324 -3.46 -3.57 19.91
CA PHE A 324 -4.89 -3.44 19.66
C PHE A 324 -5.51 -2.66 20.80
N LYS A 325 -6.05 -1.48 20.51
CA LYS A 325 -6.64 -0.59 21.51
C LYS A 325 -8.05 -0.18 21.12
N ASN A 326 -8.99 -0.28 22.06
CA ASN A 326 -10.38 0.13 21.88
C ASN A 326 -11.02 -0.51 20.64
N THR A 327 -10.91 -1.84 20.53
CA THR A 327 -11.59 -2.58 19.45
C THR A 327 -13.03 -2.86 19.86
N SER A 328 -14.00 -2.56 18.99
CA SER A 328 -15.42 -2.78 19.31
C SER A 328 -15.89 -4.24 19.13
N SER A 329 -15.04 -5.10 18.59
CA SER A 329 -15.26 -6.54 18.42
C SER A 329 -13.96 -7.32 18.71
N ASN A 330 -13.88 -8.58 18.24
CA ASN A 330 -12.69 -9.41 18.41
C ASN A 330 -11.48 -8.70 17.78
N ALA A 331 -10.40 -8.51 18.53
CA ALA A 331 -9.24 -7.76 18.02
C ALA A 331 -8.53 -8.52 16.89
N ILE A 332 -8.32 -9.83 17.08
CA ILE A 332 -7.90 -10.77 16.03
C ILE A 332 -8.96 -11.87 15.88
N GLN A 333 -9.44 -12.10 14.65
CA GLN A 333 -10.34 -13.22 14.35
C GLN A 333 -9.95 -13.93 13.06
N LEU A 334 -9.26 -15.07 13.15
CA LEU A 334 -8.81 -15.80 11.97
C LEU A 334 -9.52 -17.16 11.86
N GLN A 335 -9.86 -17.52 10.63
CA GLN A 335 -10.49 -18.77 10.25
C GLN A 335 -9.61 -19.53 9.25
N ALA A 336 -9.58 -20.86 9.36
CA ALA A 336 -8.87 -21.76 8.46
C ALA A 336 -7.38 -21.38 8.30
N ILE A 337 -6.66 -21.29 9.42
CA ILE A 337 -5.23 -20.95 9.46
C ILE A 337 -4.41 -22.09 10.07
N ASP A 338 -3.23 -22.35 9.50
CA ASP A 338 -2.29 -23.30 10.06
C ASP A 338 -0.87 -22.73 10.22
N ASN A 339 -0.11 -23.35 11.13
CA ASN A 339 1.32 -23.11 11.30
C ASN A 339 1.66 -21.62 11.45
N SER A 340 0.79 -20.90 12.18
CA SER A 340 0.82 -19.45 12.32
C SER A 340 1.22 -19.04 13.75
N PHE A 341 1.74 -17.82 13.89
CA PHE A 341 2.29 -17.29 15.12
C PHE A 341 1.57 -15.98 15.48
N ILE A 342 1.08 -15.90 16.72
CA ILE A 342 0.59 -14.65 17.29
C ILE A 342 1.35 -14.41 18.58
N GLU A 343 2.23 -13.41 18.61
CA GLU A 343 3.10 -13.19 19.75
C GLU A 343 3.33 -11.72 20.11
N ASN A 344 3.68 -11.48 21.38
CA ASN A 344 4.05 -10.16 21.92
C ASN A 344 3.00 -9.06 21.66
N CYS A 345 1.74 -9.45 21.53
CA CYS A 345 0.66 -8.51 21.24
C CYS A 345 0.03 -7.97 22.52
N THR A 346 -0.29 -6.68 22.51
CA THR A 346 -0.95 -5.99 23.63
C THR A 346 -2.37 -5.62 23.24
N PHE A 347 -3.33 -5.92 24.11
CA PHE A 347 -4.75 -5.66 23.93
C PHE A 347 -5.25 -4.79 25.09
N ILE A 348 -5.84 -3.64 24.76
CA ILE A 348 -6.28 -2.63 25.73
C ILE A 348 -7.71 -2.21 25.38
N ASP A 349 -8.64 -2.30 26.32
CA ASP A 349 -10.05 -1.88 26.15
C ASP A 349 -10.75 -2.56 24.95
N CYS A 350 -10.41 -3.81 24.67
CA CYS A 350 -11.05 -4.59 23.60
C CYS A 350 -12.41 -5.13 24.09
N LYS A 351 -13.52 -4.82 23.39
CA LYS A 351 -14.88 -5.12 23.87
C LYS A 351 -15.28 -6.61 23.83
N LYS A 352 -14.54 -7.44 23.09
CA LYS A 352 -14.79 -8.89 22.96
C LYS A 352 -13.49 -9.66 23.19
N THR A 353 -13.33 -10.81 22.55
CA THR A 353 -12.15 -11.66 22.69
C THR A 353 -10.92 -10.99 22.06
N ALA A 354 -9.76 -11.07 22.71
CA ALA A 354 -8.50 -10.61 22.14
C ALA A 354 -8.16 -11.39 20.86
N ILE A 355 -8.17 -12.72 20.95
CA ILE A 355 -7.85 -13.62 19.83
C ILE A 355 -8.93 -14.70 19.71
N ARG A 356 -9.51 -14.83 18.53
CA ARG A 356 -10.44 -15.91 18.18
C ARG A 356 -9.95 -16.66 16.95
N LEU A 357 -9.56 -17.92 17.12
CA LEU A 357 -9.19 -18.81 16.00
C LEU A 357 -10.28 -19.86 15.76
N ILE A 358 -10.62 -20.10 14.49
CA ILE A 358 -11.65 -21.06 14.06
C ILE A 358 -11.06 -21.98 12.99
N ASN A 359 -11.27 -23.29 13.12
CA ASN A 359 -10.69 -24.30 12.21
C ASN A 359 -9.17 -24.08 12.04
N ALA A 360 -8.44 -24.02 13.16
CA ALA A 360 -7.04 -23.62 13.18
C ALA A 360 -6.14 -24.71 13.76
N HIS A 361 -5.01 -25.02 13.09
CA HIS A 361 -4.15 -26.15 13.45
C HIS A 361 -2.65 -25.77 13.54
N GLY A 362 -1.95 -26.29 14.55
CA GLY A 362 -0.49 -26.11 14.67
C GLY A 362 -0.04 -24.66 14.90
N ASN A 363 -0.90 -23.84 15.53
CA ASN A 363 -0.60 -22.42 15.76
C ASN A 363 0.04 -22.21 17.14
N THR A 364 0.88 -21.18 17.24
CA THR A 364 1.52 -20.77 18.50
C THR A 364 0.99 -19.40 18.92
N ILE A 365 0.51 -19.31 20.16
CA ILE A 365 0.09 -18.05 20.79
C ILE A 365 0.94 -17.85 22.04
N LYS A 366 1.66 -16.73 22.12
CA LYS A 366 2.68 -16.52 23.17
C LYS A 366 2.78 -15.06 23.61
N ASN A 367 3.12 -14.81 24.87
CA ASN A 367 3.42 -13.46 25.38
C ASN A 367 2.29 -12.45 25.08
N ILE A 368 1.06 -12.82 25.39
CA ILE A 368 -0.11 -11.98 25.14
C ILE A 368 -0.41 -11.14 26.38
N HIS A 369 -0.41 -9.82 26.21
CA HIS A 369 -0.75 -8.87 27.28
C HIS A 369 -2.19 -8.39 27.05
N SER A 370 -3.13 -8.97 27.78
CA SER A 370 -4.57 -8.73 27.60
C SER A 370 -5.32 -8.96 28.91
N ASP A 371 -6.28 -8.09 29.20
CA ASP A 371 -7.32 -8.32 30.21
C ASP A 371 -8.49 -9.18 29.67
N GLN A 372 -8.57 -9.32 28.33
CA GLN A 372 -9.58 -10.11 27.63
C GLN A 372 -9.15 -11.55 27.36
N ALA A 373 -10.14 -12.43 27.18
CA ALA A 373 -9.95 -13.85 26.89
C ALA A 373 -9.32 -14.13 25.50
N VAL A 374 -8.75 -15.34 25.38
CA VAL A 374 -8.32 -15.96 24.10
C VAL A 374 -9.15 -17.22 23.87
N SER A 375 -9.64 -17.41 22.64
CA SER A 375 -10.48 -18.56 22.26
C SER A 375 -9.96 -19.24 20.99
N VAL A 376 -9.89 -20.57 21.00
CA VAL A 376 -9.47 -21.37 19.85
C VAL A 376 -10.43 -22.54 19.68
N LYS A 377 -11.03 -22.64 18.49
CA LYS A 377 -11.88 -23.77 18.09
C LYS A 377 -11.22 -24.50 16.91
N SER A 378 -11.05 -25.81 17.04
CA SER A 378 -10.57 -26.68 15.96
C SER A 378 -11.55 -27.82 15.71
N ASP A 379 -11.77 -28.14 14.44
CA ASP A 379 -12.68 -29.20 13.99
C ASP A 379 -11.93 -30.52 13.64
N ARG A 380 -10.59 -30.61 13.81
CA ARG A 380 -9.82 -31.85 13.58
C ARG A 380 -9.21 -32.41 14.88
N LYS A 381 -9.28 -33.74 15.03
CA LYS A 381 -8.88 -34.52 16.24
C LYS A 381 -7.39 -34.46 16.62
N SER A 382 -6.53 -33.77 15.86
CA SER A 382 -5.07 -33.75 16.07
C SER A 382 -4.50 -32.34 16.29
N THR A 383 -5.12 -31.51 17.13
CA THR A 383 -4.63 -30.14 17.37
C THR A 383 -3.75 -30.00 18.60
N ASN A 384 -2.49 -29.66 18.36
CA ASN A 384 -1.59 -29.05 19.34
C ASN A 384 -1.53 -27.55 19.04
N ASN A 385 -2.38 -26.75 19.68
CA ASN A 385 -2.17 -25.30 19.76
C ASN A 385 -1.44 -25.02 21.07
N HIS A 386 -0.31 -24.31 21.00
CA HIS A 386 0.52 -24.06 22.17
C HIS A 386 0.24 -22.65 22.72
N PHE A 387 -0.19 -22.60 23.97
CA PHE A 387 -0.29 -21.37 24.74
C PHE A 387 0.90 -21.31 25.70
N LEU A 388 1.80 -20.38 25.44
CA LEU A 388 2.91 -20.09 26.34
C LEU A 388 2.58 -18.77 27.03
N LYS A 389 2.12 -18.87 28.29
CA LYS A 389 1.88 -17.72 29.16
C LYS A 389 3.18 -17.01 29.51
#